data_AF-S3CXM0-F1
#
_entry.id   AF-S3CXM0-F1
#
_cell.length_a   1.000
_cell.length_b   1.000
_cell.length_c   1.000
_cell.angle_alpha   90.00
_cell.angle_beta   90.00
_cell.angle_gamma   90.00
#
_symmetry.space_group_name_H-M   'P 1'
#
loop_
_entity.id
_entity.type
_entity.pdbx_description
1 polymer ?
#
loop_
_entity_poly.entity_id
_entity_poly.type
_entity_poly.pdbx_seq_one_letter_code
_entity_poly.pdbx_strand_id
1 'polypeptide(L)' 'MSAEFRRKGVNVMLGPVVGALGRVAQGGRNWEGFSNDPDLASSLAYDMVKGIQGTGVIASVKHFIANEQETNRNAM' A
#
# COMPACT_ATOMS: atom_id res chain seq x y z
N MET A 1 -13.22 2.85 6.27
CA MET A 1 -12.63 2.87 4.90
C MET A 1 -13.24 1.78 4.01
N SER A 2 -12.97 0.49 4.21
CA SER A 2 -13.42 -0.58 3.29
C SER A 2 -14.95 -0.74 3.17
N ALA A 3 -15.71 -0.50 4.25
CA ALA A 3 -17.17 -0.45 4.19
C ALA A 3 -17.71 0.63 3.22
N GLU A 4 -17.00 1.74 3.07
CA GLU A 4 -17.36 2.81 2.13
C GLU A 4 -17.12 2.38 0.67
N PHE A 5 -15.99 1.70 0.41
CA PHE A 5 -15.69 1.10 -0.90
C PHE A 5 -16.80 0.13 -1.30
N ARG A 6 -17.21 -0.76 -0.39
CA ARG A 6 -18.34 -1.66 -0.61
C ARG A 6 -19.63 -0.90 -0.91
N ARG A 7 -19.97 0.11 -0.10
CA ARG A 7 -21.19 0.91 -0.27
C ARG A 7 -21.23 1.63 -1.62
N LYS A 8 -20.08 2.03 -2.15
CA LYS A 8 -19.94 2.68 -3.46
C LYS A 8 -19.83 1.68 -4.63
N GLY A 9 -19.92 0.38 -4.36
CA GLY A 9 -19.84 -0.67 -5.39
C GLY A 9 -18.42 -0.96 -5.89
N VAL A 10 -17.38 -0.57 -5.15
CA VAL A 10 -15.99 -0.83 -5.54
C VAL A 10 -15.59 -2.27 -5.20
N ASN A 11 -15.09 -3.01 -6.18
CA ASN A 11 -14.63 -4.39 -6.00
C ASN A 11 -13.20 -4.47 -5.43
N VAL A 12 -12.30 -3.59 -5.88
CA VAL A 12 -10.88 -3.61 -5.52
C VAL A 12 -10.47 -2.25 -4.95
N MET A 13 -9.94 -2.25 -3.73
CA MET A 13 -9.24 -1.11 -3.16
C MET A 13 -7.77 -1.18 -3.56
N LEU A 14 -7.25 -0.12 -4.18
CA LEU A 14 -5.84 -0.03 -4.60
C LEU A 14 -4.90 0.29 -3.41
N GLY A 15 -4.81 -0.63 -2.46
CA GLY A 15 -3.89 -0.59 -1.32
C GLY A 15 -3.98 -1.87 -0.48
N PRO A 16 -3.14 -2.01 0.56
CA PRO A 16 -2.21 -1.02 1.11
C PRO A 16 -0.93 -0.80 0.27
N VAL A 17 -0.20 0.28 0.56
CA VAL A 17 1.14 0.52 0.01
C VAL A 17 2.20 -0.10 0.93
N VAL A 18 3.02 -0.98 0.37
CA VAL A 18 4.19 -1.63 1.00
C VAL A 18 5.50 -1.33 0.24
N GLY A 19 5.40 -0.65 -0.89
CA GLY A 19 6.52 -0.21 -1.73
C GLY A 19 6.19 1.16 -2.35
N ALA A 20 6.89 2.26 -2.06
CA ALA A 20 8.16 2.36 -1.36
C ALA A 20 8.12 1.88 0.10
N LEU A 21 9.14 1.12 0.51
CA LEU A 21 9.38 0.80 1.92
C LEU A 21 9.94 2.05 2.63
N GLY A 22 10.69 2.89 1.93
CA GLY A 22 11.30 4.10 2.50
C GLY A 22 12.81 4.01 2.58
N ARG A 23 13.44 3.25 1.67
CA ARG A 23 14.91 3.19 1.54
C ARG A 23 15.51 4.57 1.24
N VAL A 24 14.80 5.39 0.46
CA VAL A 24 15.19 6.77 0.15
C VAL A 24 14.39 7.69 1.05
N ALA A 25 15.02 8.36 2.02
CA ALA A 25 14.34 9.22 2.98
C ALA A 25 13.51 10.35 2.32
N GLN A 26 14.00 10.86 1.18
CA GLN A 26 13.32 11.89 0.36
C GLN A 26 12.32 11.30 -0.65
N GLY A 27 12.00 10.00 -0.57
CA GLY A 27 11.07 9.32 -1.45
C GLY A 27 9.66 9.95 -1.36
N GLY A 28 9.14 10.46 -2.47
CA GLY A 28 7.90 11.25 -2.49
C GLY A 28 6.62 10.47 -2.12
N ARG A 29 6.69 9.15 -2.02
CA ARG A 29 5.55 8.27 -1.70
C ARG A 29 5.72 7.46 -0.41
N ASN A 30 6.78 7.71 0.36
CA ASN A 30 7.02 7.01 1.62
C ASN A 30 5.83 7.16 2.59
N TRP A 31 5.16 8.30 2.56
CA TRP A 31 4.02 8.62 3.42
C TRP A 31 2.77 7.77 3.16
N GLU A 32 2.64 7.12 1.99
CA GLU A 32 1.52 6.21 1.70
C GLU A 32 1.71 4.84 2.37
N GLY A 33 2.96 4.48 2.66
CA GLY A 33 3.33 3.24 3.34
C GLY A 33 3.30 3.36 4.86
N PHE A 34 3.87 2.36 5.54
CA PHE A 34 3.79 2.26 7.00
C PHE A 34 5.09 2.63 7.71
N SER A 35 6.22 2.09 7.27
CA SER A 35 7.53 2.25 7.91
C SER A 35 8.62 1.78 6.95
N ASN A 36 9.86 2.23 7.17
CA ASN A 36 11.05 1.68 6.55
C ASN A 36 11.56 0.39 7.19
N ASP A 37 10.96 -0.02 8.31
CA ASP A 37 11.20 -1.30 8.97
C ASP A 37 10.28 -2.40 8.38
N PRO A 38 10.84 -3.50 7.85
CA PRO A 38 10.07 -4.53 7.16
C PRO A 38 9.11 -5.30 8.08
N ASP A 39 9.48 -5.53 9.34
CA ASP A 39 8.65 -6.28 10.28
C ASP A 39 7.42 -5.47 10.70
N LEU A 40 7.62 -4.19 11.03
CA LEU A 40 6.55 -3.25 11.33
C LEU A 40 5.64 -3.03 10.11
N ALA A 41 6.23 -2.79 8.93
CA ALA A 41 5.47 -2.55 7.71
C ALA A 41 4.61 -3.77 7.32
N SER A 42 5.16 -4.98 7.44
CA SER A 42 4.45 -6.23 7.17
C SER A 42 3.29 -6.47 8.13
N SER A 43 3.52 -6.27 9.43
CA SER A 43 2.50 -6.47 10.48
C SER A 43 1.29 -5.55 10.27
N LEU A 44 1.54 -4.27 9.98
CA LEU A 44 0.47 -3.29 9.73
C LEU A 44 -0.24 -3.55 8.39
N ALA A 45 0.51 -3.94 7.35
CA ALA A 45 -0.07 -4.31 6.06
C ALA A 45 -0.99 -5.53 6.18
N TYR A 46 -0.60 -6.55 6.96
CA TYR A 46 -1.41 -7.74 7.21
C TYR A 46 -2.76 -7.38 7.85
N ASP A 47 -2.75 -6.58 8.92
CA ASP A 47 -3.97 -6.17 9.60
C ASP A 47 -4.88 -5.34 8.70
N MET A 48 -4.31 -4.45 7.89
CA MET A 48 -5.07 -3.66 6.91
C MET A 48 -5.70 -4.54 5.82
N VAL A 49 -4.96 -5.49 5.26
CA VAL A 49 -5.50 -6.45 4.27
C VAL A 49 -6.63 -7.27 4.89
N LYS A 50 -6.46 -7.77 6.13
CA LYS A 50 -7.49 -8.52 6.85
C LYS A 50 -8.76 -7.68 7.05
N GLY A 51 -8.61 -6.43 7.47
CA GLY A 51 -9.74 -5.50 7.65
C GLY A 51 -10.46 -5.11 6.35
N ILE A 52 -9.72 -4.94 5.25
CA ILE A 52 -10.31 -4.65 3.93
C ILE A 52 -11.10 -5.88 3.45
N GLN A 53 -10.47 -7.04 3.40
CA GLN A 53 -11.06 -8.26 2.86
C GLN A 53 -12.20 -8.80 3.72
N GLY A 54 -12.18 -8.54 5.03
CA GLY A 54 -13.30 -8.86 5.94
C GLY A 54 -14.61 -8.16 5.59
N THR A 55 -14.59 -7.09 4.77
CA THR A 55 -15.79 -6.41 4.28
C THR A 55 -16.23 -6.86 2.87
N GLY A 56 -15.54 -7.84 2.28
CA GLY A 56 -15.81 -8.32 0.92
C GLY A 56 -15.32 -7.38 -0.18
N VAL A 57 -14.34 -6.52 0.11
CA VAL A 57 -13.60 -5.72 -0.88
C VAL A 57 -12.21 -6.34 -1.04
N ILE A 58 -11.69 -6.44 -2.26
CA ILE A 58 -10.36 -7.00 -2.53
C ILE A 58 -9.30 -5.95 -2.18
N ALA A 59 -8.27 -6.34 -1.43
CA ALA A 59 -7.08 -5.52 -1.23
C ALA A 59 -6.08 -5.75 -2.38
N SER A 60 -5.37 -4.70 -2.80
CA SER A 60 -4.34 -4.75 -3.84
C SER A 60 -3.04 -4.18 -3.27
N VAL A 61 -2.23 -5.06 -2.66
CA VAL A 61 -0.92 -4.73 -2.11
C VAL A 61 0.00 -4.21 -3.22
N LYS A 62 0.63 -3.04 -3.01
CA LYS A 62 1.44 -2.36 -4.05
C LYS A 62 2.57 -1.50 -3.45
N HIS A 63 3.56 -1.04 -4.19
CA HIS A 63 3.94 -1.46 -5.54
C HIS A 63 5.00 -2.54 -5.37
N PHE A 64 4.73 -3.71 -5.92
CA PHE A 64 5.71 -4.79 -5.98
C PHE A 64 6.60 -4.56 -7.20
N ILE A 65 7.91 -4.30 -7.06
CA ILE A 65 8.69 -3.97 -5.85
C ILE A 65 9.73 -2.89 -6.19
N ALA A 66 10.40 -2.33 -5.18
CA ALA A 66 11.55 -1.44 -5.30
C ALA A 66 11.28 -0.08 -5.98
N ASN A 67 10.02 0.34 -6.06
CA ASN A 67 9.65 1.70 -6.46
C ASN A 67 9.91 2.71 -5.32
N GLU A 68 11.17 2.82 -4.89
CA GLU A 68 11.63 3.60 -3.73
C GLU A 68 11.79 5.10 -4.00
N GLN A 69 11.76 5.51 -5.26
CA GLN A 69 11.88 6.92 -5.66
C GLN A 69 10.99 7.21 -6.85
N GLU A 70 10.47 8.43 -6.90
CA GLU A 70 9.60 8.87 -7.98
C GLU A 70 10.39 9.33 -9.21
N THR A 71 11.56 9.92 -8.98
CA THR A 71 12.46 10.39 -10.04
C THR A 71 12.88 9.22 -10.93
N ASN A 72 12.56 9.32 -12.22
CA ASN A 72 12.84 8.32 -13.25
C ASN A 72 12.23 6.92 -12.98
N ARG A 73 11.10 6.84 -12.25
CA ARG A 73 10.40 5.55 -12.01
C ARG A 73 9.88 4.86 -13.27
N ASN A 74 9.66 5.63 -14.33
CA ASN A 74 9.42 5.13 -15.68
C ASN A 74 10.63 5.55 -16.52
N ALA A 75 11.44 4.59 -16.96
CA ALA A 75 12.45 4.87 -17.96
C ALA A 75 11.75 5.25 -19.28
N MET A 76 12.24 6.29 -19.95
CA MET A 76 11.85 6.59 -21.33
C MET A 76 12.51 5.61 -22.29
#